data_AF-G8RI38-F1
#
_entry.id   AF-G8RI38-F1
#
_cell.length_a   1.000
_cell.length_b   1.000
_cell.length_c   1.000
_cell.angle_alpha   90.00
_cell.angle_beta   90.00
_cell.angle_gamma   90.00
#
_symmetry.space_group_name_H-M   'P 1'
#
loop_
_entity.id
_entity.type
_entity.pdbx_description
1 polymer ?
#
loop_
_entity_poly.entity_id
_entity_poly.type
_entity_poly.pdbx_seq_one_letter_code
_entity_poly.pdbx_strand_id
1 'polypeptide(L)' 'MTNHGAATGTSHHHHDHDPVDPGVDAAECPVMPGRFVAKPKAEAKGWVRQYAGRTYWLCCAGCVPKFDADPAKYFVG' A
#
# COMPACT_ATOMS: atom_id res chain seq x y z
N MET A 1 -54.26 13.30 7.49
CA MET A 1 -54.00 13.19 6.03
C MET A 1 -52.94 14.25 5.76
N THR A 2 -51.65 13.98 5.92
CA THR A 2 -50.84 13.27 4.93
C THR A 2 -49.58 12.70 5.58
N ASN A 3 -49.38 11.41 5.32
CA ASN A 3 -48.22 10.58 5.60
C ASN A 3 -47.14 10.79 4.51
N HIS A 4 -45.93 11.18 4.92
CA HIS A 4 -44.70 10.94 4.16
C HIS A 4 -43.92 9.92 5.00
N GLY A 5 -43.74 8.66 4.61
CA GLY A 5 -43.33 8.16 3.31
C GLY A 5 -42.00 7.46 3.54
N ALA A 6 -42.04 6.21 4.01
CA ALA A 6 -40.87 5.36 4.15
C ALA A 6 -40.36 4.95 2.77
N ALA A 7 -39.09 5.17 2.48
CA ALA A 7 -38.33 4.35 1.55
C ALA A 7 -36.82 4.52 1.77
N THR A 8 -36.21 3.42 2.23
CA THR A 8 -34.86 2.95 1.89
C THR A 8 -33.67 3.84 2.28
N GLY A 9 -33.22 3.67 3.52
CA GLY A 9 -31.80 3.79 3.82
C GLY A 9 -31.05 2.72 3.03
N THR A 10 -30.46 3.12 1.90
CA THR A 10 -29.54 2.25 1.17
C THR A 10 -28.29 2.09 2.04
N SER A 11 -27.98 0.85 2.39
CA SER A 11 -26.79 0.50 3.17
C SER A 11 -25.56 0.68 2.27
N HIS A 12 -25.07 1.91 2.19
CA HIS A 12 -23.74 2.15 1.65
C HIS A 12 -22.74 1.59 2.65
N HIS A 13 -21.98 0.58 2.22
CA HIS A 13 -20.82 0.10 2.96
C HIS A 13 -19.76 1.19 2.91
N HIS A 14 -19.69 2.01 3.96
CA HIS A 14 -18.47 2.75 4.24
C HIS A 14 -17.45 1.72 4.72
N HIS A 15 -16.42 1.47 3.93
CA HIS A 15 -15.18 0.97 4.49
C HIS A 15 -14.58 2.14 5.28
N ASP A 16 -14.58 2.02 6.61
CA ASP A 16 -13.71 2.78 7.49
C ASP A 16 -12.27 2.52 7.06
N HIS A 17 -11.75 3.39 6.20
CA HIS A 17 -10.34 3.61 6.11
C HIS A 17 -10.03 4.59 7.24
N ASP A 18 -9.38 4.07 8.29
CA ASP A 18 -8.68 4.89 9.27
C ASP A 18 -7.92 5.99 8.50
N PRO A 19 -8.02 7.28 8.87
CA PRO A 19 -7.38 8.37 8.16
C PRO A 19 -5.87 8.27 8.36
N VAL A 20 -5.27 7.40 7.56
CA VAL A 20 -3.84 7.22 7.38
C VAL A 20 -3.32 8.51 6.77
N ASP A 21 -2.40 9.19 7.47
CA ASP A 21 -1.86 10.49 7.05
C ASP A 21 -1.18 10.34 5.67
N PRO A 22 -1.77 10.91 4.59
CA PRO A 22 -1.47 10.48 3.22
C PRO A 22 -0.08 10.91 2.72
N GLY A 23 0.77 11.50 3.57
CA GLY A 23 2.15 11.84 3.25
C GLY A 23 3.19 10.77 3.60
N VAL A 24 2.90 9.87 4.56
CA VAL A 24 3.93 8.95 5.13
C VAL A 24 3.74 7.48 4.76
N ASP A 25 2.57 7.10 4.24
CA ASP A 25 2.16 5.69 4.17
C ASP A 25 2.31 5.02 2.80
N ALA A 26 2.88 5.73 1.82
CA ALA A 26 3.24 5.16 0.53
C ALA A 26 4.76 5.15 0.34
N ALA A 27 5.26 4.14 -0.36
CA ALA A 27 6.65 4.01 -0.75
C ALA A 27 6.74 3.66 -2.25
N GLU A 28 7.71 4.24 -2.94
CA GLU A 28 8.01 3.88 -4.32
C GLU A 28 8.72 2.51 -4.35
N CYS A 29 8.32 1.66 -5.29
CA CYS A 29 8.98 0.40 -5.53
C CYS A 29 10.32 0.63 -6.26
N PRO A 30 11.48 0.31 -5.66
CA PRO A 30 12.77 0.55 -6.31
C PRO A 30 13.02 -0.36 -7.52
N VAL A 31 12.31 -1.50 -7.61
CA VAL A 31 12.36 -2.40 -8.77
C VAL A 31 11.61 -1.83 -9.97
N MET A 32 10.60 -1.00 -9.73
CA MET A 32 9.78 -0.35 -10.76
C MET A 32 9.48 1.10 -10.33
N PRO A 33 10.40 2.04 -10.63
CA PRO A 33 10.23 3.45 -10.32
C PRO A 33 8.93 4.00 -10.91
N GLY A 34 8.28 4.95 -10.22
CA GLY A 34 6.96 5.48 -10.56
C GLY A 34 5.77 4.60 -10.12
N ARG A 35 6.01 3.43 -9.51
CA ARG A 35 4.97 2.59 -8.94
C ARG A 35 4.99 2.68 -7.40
N PHE A 36 3.93 3.21 -6.81
CA PHE A 36 3.81 3.38 -5.37
C PHE A 36 2.98 2.27 -4.72
N VAL A 37 3.32 1.91 -3.49
CA VAL A 37 2.60 0.93 -2.67
C VAL A 37 2.41 1.47 -1.27
N ALA A 38 1.24 1.22 -0.68
CA ALA A 38 1.03 1.49 0.73
C ALA A 38 1.95 0.60 1.58
N LYS A 39 2.74 1.20 2.47
CA LYS A 39 3.65 0.51 3.40
C LYS A 39 2.93 -0.57 4.23
N PRO A 40 1.79 -0.31 4.89
CA PRO A 40 1.09 -1.36 5.66
C PRO A 40 0.63 -2.52 4.77
N LYS A 41 0.25 -2.25 3.52
CA LYS A 41 -0.11 -3.30 2.55
C LYS A 41 1.11 -4.16 2.20
N ALA A 42 2.26 -3.55 1.94
CA ALA A 42 3.48 -4.28 1.63
C ALA A 42 3.94 -5.12 2.84
N GLU A 43 3.86 -4.58 4.06
CA GLU A 43 4.15 -5.28 5.31
C GLU A 43 3.24 -6.48 5.53
N ALA A 44 1.92 -6.28 5.44
CA ALA A 44 0.93 -7.36 5.57
C ALA A 44 1.09 -8.47 4.51
N LYS A 45 1.70 -8.15 3.36
CA LYS A 45 1.97 -9.12 2.28
C LYS A 45 3.40 -9.70 2.32
N GLY A 46 4.26 -9.25 3.23
CA GLY A 46 5.66 -9.67 3.30
C GLY A 46 6.52 -9.16 2.12
N TRP A 47 6.11 -8.07 1.47
CA TRP A 47 6.82 -7.44 0.34
C TRP A 47 7.85 -6.41 0.81
N VAL A 48 8.45 -6.64 1.97
CA VAL A 48 9.39 -5.71 2.61
C VAL A 48 10.76 -6.35 2.71
N ARG A 49 11.81 -5.58 2.38
CA ARG A 49 13.20 -6.03 2.41
C ARG A 49 14.09 -5.02 3.13
N GLN A 50 14.91 -5.52 4.06
CA GLN A 50 15.95 -4.74 4.69
C GLN A 50 17.24 -4.91 3.90
N TYR A 51 17.87 -3.81 3.51
CA TYR A 51 19.19 -3.83 2.89
C TYR A 51 20.00 -2.60 3.29
N ALA A 52 21.26 -2.78 3.68
CA ALA A 52 22.17 -1.71 4.10
C ALA A 52 21.56 -0.75 5.16
N GLY A 53 20.84 -1.30 6.14
CA GLY A 53 20.20 -0.53 7.21
C GLY A 53 18.94 0.24 6.80
N ARG A 54 18.45 0.07 5.57
CA ARG A 54 17.23 0.71 5.05
C ARG A 54 16.13 -0.30 4.77
N THR A 55 14.90 0.14 4.95
CA THR A 55 13.69 -0.62 4.63
C THR A 55 13.19 -0.27 3.24
N TYR A 56 12.96 -1.29 2.42
CA TYR A 56 12.41 -1.17 1.07
C TYR A 56 11.06 -1.86 0.99
N TRP A 57 10.05 -1.16 0.45
CA TRP A 57 8.71 -1.70 0.23
C TRP A 57 8.50 -1.94 -1.26
N LEU A 58 8.05 -3.15 -1.60
CA LEU A 58 7.89 -3.60 -2.98
C LEU A 58 6.41 -3.62 -3.37
N CYS A 59 6.09 -3.25 -4.61
CA CYS A 59 4.70 -3.09 -5.03
C CYS A 59 3.96 -4.40 -5.32
N CYS A 60 4.68 -5.52 -5.51
CA CYS A 60 4.09 -6.82 -5.81
C CYS A 60 5.03 -7.99 -5.51
N ALA A 61 4.46 -9.21 -5.45
CA ALA A 61 5.20 -10.44 -5.21
C ALA A 61 6.31 -10.70 -6.26
N GLY A 62 6.14 -10.23 -7.50
CA GLY A 62 7.16 -10.38 -8.55
C GLY A 62 8.38 -9.47 -8.38
N CYS A 63 8.28 -8.41 -7.56
CA CYS A 63 9.42 -7.54 -7.25
C CYS A 63 10.31 -8.13 -6.16
N VAL A 64 9.76 -8.97 -5.28
CA VAL A 64 10.49 -9.62 -4.17
C VAL A 64 11.70 -10.40 -4.66
N PRO A 65 11.56 -11.42 -5.54
CA PRO A 65 12.71 -12.19 -6.00
C PRO A 65 13.68 -11.35 -6.86
N LYS A 66 13.21 -10.30 -7.52
CA LYS A 66 14.07 -9.39 -8.31
C LYS A 66 14.96 -8.54 -7.41
N PHE A 67 14.40 -8.03 -6.31
CA PHE A 67 15.17 -7.32 -5.31
C PHE A 67 16.15 -8.25 -4.59
N ASP A 68 15.70 -9.45 -4.20
CA ASP A 68 16.54 -10.42 -3.49
C ASP A 68 17.73 -10.92 -4.33
N ALA A 69 17.58 -10.99 -5.66
CA ALA A 69 18.65 -11.42 -6.56
C ALA A 69 19.80 -10.41 -6.64
N ASP A 70 19.51 -9.11 -6.59
CA ASP A 70 20.52 -8.04 -6.65
C ASP A 70 20.02 -6.77 -5.93
N PRO A 71 20.08 -6.75 -4.59
CA PRO A 71 19.58 -5.61 -3.82
C PRO A 71 20.49 -4.38 -3.93
N ALA A 72 21.78 -4.58 -4.25
CA ALA A 72 22.73 -3.49 -4.45
C ALA A 72 22.34 -2.60 -5.64
N LYS A 73 21.77 -3.18 -6.71
CA LYS A 73 21.24 -2.44 -7.87
C LYS A 73 20.11 -1.46 -7.51
N TYR A 74 19.35 -1.78 -6.47
CA TYR A 74 18.17 -1.03 -6.03
C TYR A 74 18.44 -0.17 -4.79
N PHE A 75 19.69 -0.16 -4.32
CA PHE A 75 20.11 0.70 -3.23
C PHE A 75 20.08 2.15 -3.69
N VAL A 76 19.09 2.89 -3.24
CA VAL A 76 18.99 4.33 -3.50
C VAL A 76 19.86 5.03 -2.46
N GLY A 77 21.08 5.41 -2.84
CA GLY A 77 21.96 6.27 -2.03
C GLY A 77 21.38 7.66 -1.84
#